data_AF-A0A8B8J3C6-F1
#
_entry.id   AF-A0A8B8J3C6-F1
#
_cell.length_a   1.000
_cell.length_b   1.000
_cell.length_c   1.000
_cell.angle_alpha   90.00
_cell.angle_beta   90.00
_cell.angle_gamma   90.00
#
_symmetry.space_group_name_H-M   'P 1'
#
loop_
_entity.id
_entity.type
_entity.pdbx_description
1 polymer ?
#
loop_
_entity_poly.entity_id
_entity_poly.type
_entity_poly.pdbx_seq_one_letter_code
_entity_poly.pdbx_strand_id
1 'polypeptide(L)'
;MPINIGIIFSIGGILGWVVVKILKPEHHLEGLVIASCSAGNLGTLLLIIIPAICNEDRNPFGESSDCKTLGLSYASFSMALGNFFIWSHTYSLMRKSSVLHEKIHSENGIQFPENDSMTSVEAQNQYKEGRRDQEALLLPPTKPTDGAAQHQSIVPLLSKGEGSENKVNFWMSLKATLHQISNELLAPPTIAAIFGLVIGMIPWLKSLIIGATAPLRVIQDSISLLGDGSIPCATLILGGNLTPGIRGSAVKPVEIVAIICVRYVILPLFGIAVVEAAGELGFLPPSPLFQYMLLIQFTLPPAMSIGTMAQLFDAGKEECSVIFLWTYLVAAIALTVWSTIFMWILS
;
A
#
# COMPACT_ATOMS: atom_id res chain seq x y z
N MET A 1 6.02 0.05 -18.53
CA MET A 1 5.65 -0.46 -17.18
C MET A 1 5.61 0.61 -16.08
N PRO A 2 6.65 1.43 -15.80
CA PRO A 2 6.55 2.46 -14.75
C PRO A 2 5.39 3.44 -14.96
N ILE A 3 5.21 3.89 -16.20
CA ILE A 3 4.09 4.74 -16.63
C ILE A 3 2.74 4.04 -16.40
N ASN A 4 2.63 2.73 -16.73
CA ASN A 4 1.42 1.94 -16.53
C ASN A 4 0.99 1.88 -15.06
N ILE A 5 1.96 1.63 -14.17
CA ILE A 5 1.73 1.64 -12.71
C ILE A 5 1.31 3.05 -12.25
N GLY A 6 1.98 4.11 -12.74
CA GLY A 6 1.57 5.49 -12.46
C GLY A 6 0.14 5.82 -12.92
N ILE A 7 -0.29 5.31 -14.08
CA ILE A 7 -1.66 5.43 -14.58
C ILE A 7 -2.64 4.67 -13.68
N ILE A 8 -2.34 3.43 -13.28
CA ILE A 8 -3.17 2.64 -12.35
C ILE A 8 -3.38 3.38 -11.03
N PHE A 9 -2.30 3.90 -10.43
CA PHE A 9 -2.37 4.69 -9.21
C PHE A 9 -3.20 5.97 -9.38
N SER A 10 -3.04 6.66 -10.52
CA SER A 10 -3.77 7.90 -10.80
C SER A 10 -5.26 7.65 -11.01
N ILE A 11 -5.63 6.72 -11.90
CA ILE A 11 -7.04 6.38 -12.20
C ILE A 11 -7.70 5.78 -10.95
N GLY A 12 -7.06 4.80 -10.29
CA GLY A 12 -7.59 4.18 -9.09
C GLY A 12 -7.72 5.14 -7.90
N GLY A 13 -6.80 6.11 -7.78
CA GLY A 13 -6.88 7.18 -6.78
C GLY A 13 -8.04 8.16 -7.05
N ILE A 14 -8.23 8.58 -8.30
CA ILE A 14 -9.37 9.41 -8.72
C ILE A 14 -10.70 8.68 -8.49
N LEU A 15 -10.80 7.42 -8.91
CA LEU A 15 -12.00 6.60 -8.71
C LEU A 15 -12.30 6.38 -7.21
N GLY A 16 -11.27 6.10 -6.40
CA GLY A 16 -11.42 6.00 -4.95
C GLY A 16 -11.89 7.30 -4.31
N TRP A 17 -11.38 8.45 -4.76
CA TRP A 17 -11.84 9.76 -4.29
C TRP A 17 -13.29 10.05 -4.70
N VAL A 18 -13.70 9.66 -5.91
CA VAL A 18 -15.11 9.73 -6.36
C VAL A 18 -16.00 8.85 -5.49
N VAL A 19 -15.59 7.61 -5.17
CA VAL A 19 -16.31 6.72 -4.24
C VAL A 19 -16.47 7.37 -2.87
N VAL A 20 -15.41 7.96 -2.30
CA VAL A 20 -15.47 8.70 -1.02
C VAL A 20 -16.47 9.86 -1.10
N LYS A 21 -16.50 10.63 -2.20
CA LYS A 21 -17.44 11.75 -2.36
C LYS A 21 -18.90 11.33 -2.51
N ILE A 22 -19.16 10.18 -3.13
CA ILE A 22 -20.51 9.65 -3.33
C ILE A 22 -21.03 8.98 -2.05
N LEU A 23 -20.25 8.06 -1.47
CA LEU A 23 -20.69 7.24 -0.34
C LEU A 23 -20.54 7.91 1.03
N LYS A 24 -19.61 8.88 1.15
CA LYS A 24 -19.26 9.55 2.41
C LYS A 24 -19.02 8.53 3.54
N PRO A 25 -17.98 7.69 3.41
CA PRO A 25 -17.56 6.80 4.48
C PRO A 25 -17.12 7.63 5.70
N GLU A 26 -16.90 6.95 6.84
CA GLU A 26 -16.40 7.62 8.03
C GLU A 26 -15.00 8.20 7.78
N HIS A 27 -14.70 9.35 8.39
CA HIS A 27 -13.53 10.15 8.01
C HIS A 27 -12.18 9.41 8.14
N HIS A 28 -12.06 8.46 9.08
CA HIS A 28 -10.86 7.64 9.22
C HIS A 28 -10.71 6.58 8.11
N LEU A 29 -11.79 6.24 7.40
CA LEU A 29 -11.83 5.25 6.31
C LEU A 29 -11.58 5.86 4.92
N GLU A 30 -11.70 7.19 4.75
CA GLU A 30 -11.48 7.84 3.45
C GLU A 30 -10.13 7.47 2.82
N GLY A 31 -9.05 7.52 3.61
CA GLY A 31 -7.71 7.14 3.17
C GLY A 31 -7.60 5.66 2.80
N LEU A 32 -8.29 4.77 3.53
CA LEU A 32 -8.30 3.33 3.30
C LEU A 32 -9.07 2.94 2.03
N VAL A 33 -10.19 3.61 1.74
CA VAL A 33 -10.96 3.41 0.50
C VAL A 33 -10.14 3.86 -0.72
N ILE A 34 -9.51 5.04 -0.66
CA ILE A 34 -8.66 5.57 -1.74
C ILE A 34 -7.42 4.69 -1.94
N ALA A 35 -6.77 4.24 -0.86
CA ALA A 35 -5.67 3.28 -0.90
C ALA A 35 -6.09 1.95 -1.57
N SER A 36 -7.22 1.40 -1.13
CA SER A 36 -7.74 0.12 -1.65
C SER A 36 -8.25 0.21 -3.09
N CYS A 37 -8.55 1.40 -3.61
CA CYS A 37 -8.85 1.62 -5.04
C CYS A 37 -7.62 1.91 -5.91
N SER A 38 -6.55 2.49 -5.37
CA SER A 38 -5.31 2.83 -6.11
C SER A 38 -4.26 1.71 -6.12
N ALA A 39 -3.74 1.30 -4.97
CA ALA A 39 -2.60 0.38 -4.86
C ALA A 39 -2.99 -1.10 -4.99
N GLY A 40 -2.67 -1.73 -6.12
CA GLY A 40 -2.89 -3.18 -6.34
C GLY A 40 -1.72 -4.03 -5.82
N ASN A 41 -1.95 -5.33 -5.58
CA ASN A 41 -0.94 -6.30 -5.14
C ASN A 41 0.03 -6.70 -6.27
N LEU A 42 0.81 -5.72 -6.73
CA LEU A 42 1.79 -5.80 -7.83
C LEU A 42 3.00 -6.71 -7.56
N GLY A 43 3.11 -7.27 -6.35
CA GLY A 43 4.20 -8.14 -5.91
C GLY A 43 3.76 -9.60 -5.83
N THR A 44 3.33 -10.01 -4.64
CA THR A 44 3.09 -11.43 -4.28
C THR A 44 2.19 -12.15 -5.26
N LEU A 45 1.09 -11.54 -5.72
CA LEU A 45 0.19 -12.21 -6.67
C LEU A 45 0.78 -12.35 -8.07
N LEU A 46 1.53 -11.37 -8.58
CA LEU A 46 2.18 -11.50 -9.90
C LEU A 46 3.32 -12.52 -9.87
N LEU A 47 4.04 -12.62 -8.75
CA LEU A 47 5.06 -13.66 -8.52
C LEU A 47 4.48 -15.08 -8.39
N ILE A 48 3.18 -15.22 -8.09
CA ILE A 48 2.49 -16.51 -8.05
C ILE A 48 1.83 -16.83 -9.41
N ILE A 49 1.04 -15.88 -9.94
CA ILE A 49 0.19 -16.09 -11.12
C ILE A 49 1.01 -16.24 -12.40
N ILE A 50 2.03 -15.39 -12.62
CA ILE A 50 2.78 -15.42 -13.89
C ILE A 50 3.58 -16.73 -14.04
N PRO A 51 4.34 -17.21 -13.03
CA PRO A 51 5.00 -18.51 -13.14
C PRO A 51 4.02 -19.69 -13.22
N ALA A 52 2.83 -19.60 -12.62
CA ALA A 52 1.80 -20.63 -12.76
C ALA A 52 1.31 -20.74 -14.21
N ILE A 53 0.95 -19.61 -14.85
CA ILE A 53 0.53 -19.61 -16.26
C ILE A 53 1.66 -20.06 -17.18
N CYS A 54 2.91 -19.66 -16.93
CA CYS A 54 4.06 -20.11 -17.73
C CYS A 54 4.38 -21.61 -17.57
N ASN A 55 3.97 -22.27 -16.47
CA ASN A 55 4.14 -23.71 -16.29
C ASN A 55 2.99 -24.51 -16.95
N GLU A 56 1.92 -23.88 -17.42
CA GLU A 56 0.77 -24.56 -18.01
C GLU A 56 1.09 -25.08 -19.43
N ASP A 57 0.60 -26.28 -19.74
CA ASP A 57 0.77 -26.89 -21.05
C ASP A 57 0.10 -26.02 -22.14
N ARG A 58 0.87 -25.67 -23.18
CA ARG A 58 0.42 -24.81 -24.30
C ARG A 58 0.01 -23.39 -23.87
N ASN A 59 0.66 -22.82 -22.86
CA ASN A 59 0.53 -21.39 -22.55
C ASN A 59 0.75 -20.50 -23.80
N PRO A 60 0.08 -19.34 -23.93
CA PRO A 60 0.13 -18.50 -25.14
C PRO A 60 1.40 -17.63 -25.24
N PHE A 61 2.35 -17.77 -24.31
CA PHE A 61 3.52 -16.91 -24.18
C PHE A 61 4.84 -17.57 -24.63
N GLY A 62 4.77 -18.80 -25.15
CA GLY A 62 5.90 -19.52 -25.73
C GLY A 62 6.45 -20.63 -24.83
N GLU A 63 7.72 -20.94 -25.01
CA GLU A 63 8.40 -21.98 -24.23
C GLU A 63 8.39 -21.69 -22.73
N SER A 64 8.09 -22.72 -21.93
CA SER A 64 7.82 -22.57 -20.50
C SER A 64 9.01 -21.97 -19.73
N SER A 65 10.25 -22.37 -20.08
CA SER A 65 11.47 -21.81 -19.49
C SER A 65 11.57 -20.30 -19.68
N ASP A 66 11.31 -19.85 -20.91
CA ASP A 66 11.55 -18.48 -21.34
C ASP A 66 10.43 -17.58 -20.82
N CYS A 67 9.17 -18.04 -20.93
CA CYS A 67 8.02 -17.40 -20.29
C CYS A 67 8.28 -17.20 -18.80
N LYS A 68 8.72 -18.24 -18.09
CA LYS A 68 8.96 -18.18 -16.63
C LYS A 68 10.09 -17.21 -16.28
N THR A 69 11.20 -17.22 -17.02
CA THR A 69 12.33 -16.31 -16.78
C THR A 69 11.96 -14.85 -17.07
N LEU A 70 11.31 -14.55 -18.20
CA LEU A 70 10.86 -13.19 -18.53
C LEU A 70 9.74 -12.73 -17.60
N GLY A 71 8.75 -13.58 -17.34
CA GLY A 71 7.61 -13.31 -16.49
C GLY A 71 8.00 -13.03 -15.04
N LEU A 72 8.91 -13.82 -14.46
CA LEU A 72 9.47 -13.56 -13.14
C LEU A 72 10.26 -12.24 -13.09
N SER A 73 10.98 -11.91 -14.16
CA SER A 73 11.71 -10.64 -14.29
C SER A 73 10.76 -9.44 -14.33
N TYR A 74 9.69 -9.52 -15.13
CA TYR A 74 8.67 -8.47 -15.19
C TYR A 74 7.89 -8.36 -13.87
N ALA A 75 7.53 -9.47 -13.22
CA ALA A 75 6.85 -9.49 -11.92
C ALA A 75 7.72 -8.89 -10.81
N SER A 76 9.02 -9.23 -10.75
CA SER A 76 9.97 -8.67 -9.80
C SER A 76 10.17 -7.16 -10.02
N PHE A 77 10.26 -6.71 -11.27
CA PHE A 77 10.35 -5.29 -11.61
C PHE A 77 9.03 -4.55 -11.31
N SER A 78 7.88 -5.20 -11.45
CA SER A 78 6.55 -4.69 -11.08
C SER A 78 6.41 -4.55 -9.57
N MET A 79 6.92 -5.50 -8.79
CA MET A 79 6.98 -5.42 -7.33
C MET A 79 7.86 -4.24 -6.88
N ALA A 80 9.06 -4.11 -7.45
CA ALA A 80 9.99 -3.02 -7.15
C ALA A 80 9.36 -1.65 -7.44
N LEU A 81 8.81 -1.46 -8.64
CA LEU A 81 8.13 -0.22 -9.04
C LEU A 81 6.89 0.07 -8.18
N GLY A 82 6.02 -0.93 -8.01
CA GLY A 82 4.82 -0.84 -7.20
C GLY A 82 5.11 -0.41 -5.76
N ASN A 83 6.18 -0.94 -5.15
CA ASN A 83 6.61 -0.55 -3.82
C ASN A 83 6.96 0.95 -3.72
N PHE A 84 7.65 1.56 -4.70
CA PHE A 84 7.88 3.01 -4.67
C PHE A 84 6.56 3.80 -4.67
N PHE A 85 5.60 3.45 -5.54
CA PHE A 85 4.29 4.12 -5.58
C PHE A 85 3.47 3.91 -4.29
N ILE A 86 3.49 2.69 -3.72
CA ILE A 86 2.83 2.37 -2.44
C ILE A 86 3.42 3.20 -1.29
N TRP A 87 4.75 3.21 -1.15
CA TRP A 87 5.40 3.88 -0.02
C TRP A 87 5.41 5.42 -0.16
N SER A 88 5.26 5.97 -1.37
CA SER A 88 5.09 7.43 -1.54
C SER A 88 3.63 7.89 -1.49
N HIS A 89 2.69 7.17 -2.11
CA HIS A 89 1.29 7.58 -2.16
C HIS A 89 0.46 7.03 -1.00
N THR A 90 0.44 5.70 -0.87
CA THR A 90 -0.45 4.98 0.04
C THR A 90 -0.05 5.18 1.50
N TYR A 91 1.25 5.20 1.81
CA TYR A 91 1.75 5.53 3.16
C TYR A 91 1.31 6.93 3.60
N SER A 92 1.44 7.94 2.73
CA SER A 92 1.02 9.32 2.96
C SER A 92 -0.48 9.43 3.26
N LEU A 93 -1.32 8.66 2.55
CA LEU A 93 -2.76 8.57 2.80
C LEU A 93 -3.06 7.88 4.14
N MET A 94 -2.50 6.70 4.39
CA MET A 94 -2.73 5.93 5.62
C MET A 94 -2.31 6.70 6.87
N ARG A 95 -1.16 7.42 6.81
CA ARG A 95 -0.68 8.26 7.91
C ARG A 95 -1.60 9.47 8.19
N LYS A 96 -2.28 10.01 7.18
CA LYS A 96 -3.29 11.06 7.37
C LYS A 96 -4.56 10.50 8.01
N SER A 97 -5.00 9.31 7.57
CA SER A 97 -6.10 8.58 8.20
C SER A 97 -5.82 8.27 9.68
N SER A 98 -4.61 7.80 10.02
CA SER A 98 -4.29 7.43 11.40
C SER A 98 -4.24 8.61 12.35
N VAL A 99 -3.64 9.74 11.94
CA VAL A 99 -3.65 10.98 12.74
C VAL A 99 -5.07 11.54 12.92
N LEU A 100 -5.96 11.31 11.95
CA LEU A 100 -7.38 11.69 12.08
C LEU A 100 -8.14 10.74 13.02
N HIS A 101 -7.87 9.44 12.94
CA HIS A 101 -8.41 8.43 13.86
C HIS A 101 -7.98 8.69 15.32
N GLU A 102 -6.70 9.00 15.55
CA GLU A 102 -6.16 9.36 16.86
C GLU A 102 -6.86 10.60 17.45
N LYS A 103 -7.10 11.64 16.64
CA LYS A 103 -7.85 12.82 17.07
C LYS A 103 -9.28 12.49 17.49
N ILE A 104 -10.03 11.77 16.65
CA ILE A 104 -11.40 11.36 16.94
C ILE A 104 -11.46 10.51 18.22
N HIS A 105 -10.51 9.59 18.41
CA HIS A 105 -10.41 8.79 19.62
C HIS A 105 -10.06 9.63 20.87
N SER A 106 -9.21 10.66 20.72
CA SER A 106 -8.87 11.59 21.81
C SER A 106 -10.02 12.52 22.20
N GLU A 107 -10.83 12.96 21.23
CA GLU A 107 -12.00 13.81 21.47
C GLU A 107 -13.16 13.01 22.10
N ASN A 108 -13.41 11.79 21.62
CA ASN A 108 -14.40 10.88 22.22
C ASN A 108 -13.95 10.31 23.60
N GLY A 109 -12.66 10.39 23.92
CA GLY A 109 -12.11 9.93 25.20
C GLY A 109 -12.34 10.86 26.40
N ILE A 110 -12.91 12.06 26.18
CA ILE A 110 -13.18 13.05 27.24
C ILE A 110 -14.70 13.13 27.51
N GLN A 111 -15.25 12.05 28.05
CA GLN A 111 -16.48 12.11 28.84
C GLN A 111 -16.15 11.85 30.31
N PHE A 112 -15.80 12.93 31.02
CA PHE A 112 -15.88 12.95 32.47
C PHE A 112 -17.33 13.24 32.86
N PRO A 113 -18.08 12.30 33.47
CA PRO A 113 -19.33 12.65 34.13
C PRO A 113 -19.02 13.43 35.41
N GLU A 114 -19.15 14.75 35.33
CA GLU A 114 -19.16 15.61 36.51
C GLU A 114 -20.42 15.32 37.33
N ASN A 115 -20.24 14.87 38.58
CA ASN A 115 -21.25 14.99 39.63
C ASN A 115 -20.60 14.84 41.01
N ASP A 116 -20.80 15.84 41.86
CA ASP A 116 -20.32 15.88 43.24
C ASP A 116 -20.95 14.78 44.12
N SER A 117 -20.12 14.09 44.89
CA SER A 117 -20.30 13.97 46.36
C SER A 117 -19.18 13.18 47.03
N MET A 118 -18.72 13.65 48.19
CA MET A 118 -17.74 12.97 49.02
C MET A 118 -18.34 11.73 49.70
N THR A 119 -17.74 10.53 49.54
CA THR A 119 -17.41 9.65 50.69
C THR A 119 -16.49 8.46 50.34
N SER A 120 -15.35 8.41 51.04
CA SER A 120 -14.72 7.22 51.68
C SER A 120 -14.63 5.83 50.99
N VAL A 121 -13.38 5.33 50.97
CA VAL A 121 -12.95 3.98 51.37
C VAL A 121 -12.93 2.82 50.35
N GLU A 122 -11.70 2.55 49.89
CA GLU A 122 -10.99 1.26 49.79
C GLU A 122 -11.51 0.04 48.99
N ALA A 123 -10.51 -0.59 48.33
CA ALA A 123 -10.45 -1.98 47.86
C ALA A 123 -11.27 -2.33 46.59
N GLN A 124 -10.83 -3.23 45.70
CA GLN A 124 -9.77 -4.23 45.80
C GLN A 124 -8.82 -4.28 44.58
N ASN A 125 -7.56 -4.64 44.84
CA ASN A 125 -6.61 -5.12 43.82
C ASN A 125 -6.91 -6.58 43.46
N GLN A 126 -6.73 -6.95 42.17
CA GLN A 126 -6.18 -8.20 41.62
C GLN A 126 -6.61 -8.27 40.13
N TYR A 127 -5.73 -8.22 39.13
CA TYR A 127 -4.51 -9.02 38.97
C TYR A 127 -3.33 -8.19 38.40
N LYS A 128 -2.17 -8.27 39.07
CA LYS A 128 -0.85 -7.91 38.55
C LYS A 128 0.15 -8.94 39.07
N GLU A 129 0.90 -9.59 38.19
CA GLU A 129 2.34 -9.91 38.25
C GLU A 129 2.71 -10.86 37.09
N GLY A 130 3.93 -10.88 36.54
CA GLY A 130 5.17 -10.17 36.93
C GLY A 130 5.86 -9.41 35.77
N ARG A 131 6.69 -8.37 35.98
CA ARG A 131 7.99 -8.29 36.70
C ARG A 131 9.14 -8.97 35.92
N ARG A 132 10.39 -8.49 35.80
CA ARG A 132 11.18 -7.35 36.35
C ARG A 132 12.25 -6.90 35.30
N ASP A 133 13.10 -5.88 35.44
CA ASP A 133 13.12 -4.51 36.02
C ASP A 133 14.53 -3.92 35.68
N GLN A 134 14.68 -2.65 35.26
CA GLN A 134 15.88 -1.76 35.43
C GLN A 134 15.62 -0.39 34.76
N GLU A 135 15.45 0.74 35.47
CA GLU A 135 16.45 1.56 36.19
C GLU A 135 17.41 2.33 35.25
N ALA A 136 17.63 3.65 35.37
CA ALA A 136 17.02 4.67 36.24
C ALA A 136 17.27 6.11 35.73
N LEU A 137 16.49 7.07 36.25
CA LEU A 137 16.86 8.47 36.60
C LEU A 137 17.67 9.35 35.61
N LEU A 138 17.10 10.50 35.21
CA LEU A 138 17.39 11.82 35.83
C LEU A 138 16.74 13.00 35.06
N LEU A 139 15.88 13.76 35.76
CA LEU A 139 15.52 15.16 35.44
C LEU A 139 16.13 16.08 36.50
N PRO A 140 16.65 17.28 36.15
CA PRO A 140 16.83 18.39 37.08
C PRO A 140 15.56 19.28 37.12
N PRO A 141 15.01 19.66 38.30
CA PRO A 141 13.74 20.39 38.37
C PRO A 141 13.82 21.85 38.90
N THR A 142 12.90 22.71 38.42
CA THR A 142 12.41 23.99 39.01
C THR A 142 13.38 25.21 39.05
N LYS A 143 12.96 26.48 39.05
CA LYS A 143 11.79 27.17 39.68
C LYS A 143 11.19 28.36 38.87
N PRO A 144 10.02 28.93 39.27
CA PRO A 144 9.17 29.80 38.44
C PRO A 144 9.26 31.31 38.78
N THR A 145 8.61 32.17 37.98
CA THR A 145 7.90 33.40 38.42
C THR A 145 6.90 33.88 37.35
N ASP A 146 5.66 34.09 37.80
CA ASP A 146 4.50 34.89 37.33
C ASP A 146 4.56 35.75 36.04
N GLY A 147 3.41 35.84 35.36
CA GLY A 147 3.02 37.08 34.67
C GLY A 147 2.10 36.97 33.44
N ALA A 148 0.89 37.52 33.57
CA ALA A 148 -0.02 37.99 32.51
C ALA A 148 -0.63 36.98 31.51
N ALA A 149 -1.97 36.96 31.50
CA ALA A 149 -2.77 36.28 30.48
C ALA A 149 -2.82 37.07 29.17
N GLN A 150 -2.68 36.38 28.03
CA GLN A 150 -3.30 36.80 26.76
C GLN A 150 -3.94 35.58 26.10
N HIS A 151 -5.25 35.70 25.85
CA HIS A 151 -6.08 34.65 25.28
C HIS A 151 -6.60 35.16 23.94
N GLN A 152 -6.00 34.72 22.81
CA GLN A 152 -6.49 34.87 21.43
C GLN A 152 -5.42 34.31 20.45
N SER A 153 -5.72 33.73 19.27
CA SER A 153 -6.94 33.09 18.74
C SER A 153 -6.72 32.62 17.29
N ILE A 154 -7.52 31.64 16.83
CA ILE A 154 -8.06 31.49 15.45
C ILE A 154 -7.14 30.95 14.31
N VAL A 155 -7.52 29.74 13.86
CA VAL A 155 -7.73 29.23 12.48
C VAL A 155 -7.33 30.13 11.28
N PRO A 156 -6.61 29.61 10.26
CA PRO A 156 -6.59 30.20 8.92
C PRO A 156 -7.87 29.82 8.15
N LEU A 157 -8.80 30.76 8.05
CA LEU A 157 -10.00 30.66 7.20
C LEU A 157 -9.64 30.81 5.71
N LEU A 158 -10.49 30.27 4.84
CA LEU A 158 -10.59 30.66 3.43
C LEU A 158 -10.51 32.19 3.26
N SER A 159 -9.52 32.68 2.50
CA SER A 159 -9.54 34.03 1.96
C SER A 159 -9.33 33.98 0.46
N LYS A 160 -10.24 34.64 -0.27
CA LYS A 160 -10.27 34.70 -1.73
C LYS A 160 -9.64 36.04 -2.13
N GLY A 161 -8.37 36.01 -2.53
CA GLY A 161 -7.63 37.17 -3.04
C GLY A 161 -6.98 36.85 -4.39
N GLU A 162 -7.22 37.67 -5.39
CA GLU A 162 -6.67 37.48 -6.74
C GLU A 162 -5.25 38.06 -6.86
N GLY A 163 -4.42 37.42 -7.68
CA GLY A 163 -3.22 38.04 -8.25
C GLY A 163 -1.86 37.60 -7.67
N SER A 164 -1.17 36.74 -8.42
CA SER A 164 0.30 36.60 -8.41
C SER A 164 1.01 35.81 -7.28
N GLU A 165 0.42 34.73 -6.73
CA GLU A 165 1.12 33.83 -5.78
C GLU A 165 1.55 32.44 -6.33
N ASN A 166 1.13 32.04 -7.53
CA ASN A 166 1.21 30.64 -7.97
C ASN A 166 2.62 30.01 -7.99
N LYS A 167 3.71 30.78 -8.16
CA LYS A 167 5.08 30.20 -8.18
C LYS A 167 5.61 29.86 -6.78
N VAL A 168 5.40 30.70 -5.77
CA VAL A 168 5.99 30.48 -4.43
C VAL A 168 5.31 29.31 -3.74
N ASN A 169 3.98 29.25 -3.83
CA ASN A 169 3.17 28.15 -3.29
C ASN A 169 3.48 26.82 -4.00
N PHE A 170 3.73 26.83 -5.31
CA PHE A 170 4.17 25.63 -6.05
C PHE A 170 5.56 25.14 -5.60
N TRP A 171 6.57 26.02 -5.48
CA TRP A 171 7.91 25.58 -5.05
C TRP A 171 7.96 25.10 -3.60
N MET A 172 7.18 25.70 -2.68
CA MET A 172 7.08 25.19 -1.31
C MET A 172 6.31 23.86 -1.24
N SER A 173 5.21 23.72 -1.98
CA SER A 173 4.47 22.46 -2.08
C SER A 173 5.31 21.35 -2.73
N LEU A 174 6.06 21.68 -3.78
CA LEU A 174 6.99 20.78 -4.46
C LEU A 174 8.15 20.39 -3.54
N LYS A 175 8.69 21.32 -2.75
CA LYS A 175 9.76 21.02 -1.78
C LYS A 175 9.25 20.19 -0.59
N ALA A 176 8.04 20.44 -0.11
CA ALA A 176 7.41 19.65 0.95
C ALA A 176 7.09 18.22 0.48
N THR A 177 6.57 18.07 -0.73
CA THR A 177 6.35 16.74 -1.35
C THR A 177 7.68 16.04 -1.65
N LEU A 178 8.71 16.73 -2.15
CA LEU A 178 10.06 16.15 -2.31
C LEU A 178 10.68 15.70 -0.98
N HIS A 179 10.53 16.47 0.10
CA HIS A 179 11.03 16.09 1.42
C HIS A 179 10.26 14.91 2.02
N GLN A 180 8.96 14.82 1.74
CA GLN A 180 8.16 13.65 2.10
C GLN A 180 8.62 12.42 1.30
N ILE A 181 8.74 12.54 -0.02
CA ILE A 181 9.24 11.50 -0.93
C ILE A 181 10.68 11.07 -0.56
N SER A 182 11.56 11.98 -0.13
CA SER A 182 12.94 11.63 0.28
C SER A 182 12.99 10.79 1.54
N ASN A 183 12.09 11.03 2.50
CA ASN A 183 11.98 10.20 3.70
C ASN A 183 11.30 8.85 3.40
N GLU A 184 10.37 8.81 2.43
CA GLU A 184 9.69 7.59 1.98
C GLU A 184 10.60 6.72 1.08
N LEU A 185 11.53 7.32 0.34
CA LEU A 185 12.60 6.63 -0.41
C LEU A 185 13.55 5.83 0.50
N LEU A 186 13.66 6.20 1.78
CA LEU A 186 14.44 5.50 2.79
C LEU A 186 13.72 4.27 3.39
N ALA A 187 12.53 3.91 2.90
CA ALA A 187 11.88 2.67 3.32
C ALA A 187 12.75 1.44 2.98
N PRO A 188 12.86 0.43 3.85
CA PRO A 188 13.70 -0.75 3.58
C PRO A 188 13.40 -1.44 2.23
N PRO A 189 12.14 -1.59 1.76
CA PRO A 189 11.85 -2.19 0.46
C PRO A 189 12.33 -1.35 -0.74
N THR A 190 12.28 -0.01 -0.65
CA THR A 190 12.72 0.88 -1.73
C THR A 190 14.24 0.93 -1.81
N ILE A 191 14.92 0.98 -0.65
CA ILE A 191 16.39 0.83 -0.57
C ILE A 191 16.83 -0.51 -1.17
N ALA A 192 16.20 -1.62 -0.76
CA ALA A 192 16.54 -2.95 -1.27
C ALA A 192 16.33 -3.07 -2.79
N ALA A 193 15.24 -2.50 -3.32
CA ALA A 193 14.98 -2.46 -4.76
C ALA A 193 16.06 -1.67 -5.53
N ILE A 194 16.51 -0.51 -5.00
CA ILE A 194 17.60 0.27 -5.60
C ILE A 194 18.90 -0.53 -5.61
N PHE A 195 19.28 -1.14 -4.48
CA PHE A 195 20.50 -1.97 -4.41
C PHE A 195 20.43 -3.17 -5.38
N GLY A 196 19.29 -3.86 -5.46
CA GLY A 196 19.09 -4.97 -6.40
C GLY A 196 19.23 -4.55 -7.86
N LEU A 197 18.67 -3.39 -8.24
CA LEU A 197 18.83 -2.83 -9.58
C LEU A 197 20.28 -2.43 -9.87
N VAL A 198 20.98 -1.77 -8.93
CA VAL A 198 22.38 -1.38 -9.07
C VAL A 198 23.29 -2.60 -9.24
N ILE A 199 23.11 -3.64 -8.41
CA ILE A 199 23.85 -4.91 -8.51
C ILE A 199 23.55 -5.60 -9.86
N GLY A 200 22.29 -5.65 -10.28
CA GLY A 200 21.86 -6.33 -11.51
C GLY A 200 22.27 -5.63 -12.80
N MET A 201 22.35 -4.29 -12.80
CA MET A 201 22.73 -3.49 -13.97
C MET A 201 24.24 -3.37 -14.18
N ILE A 202 25.03 -3.33 -13.10
CA ILE A 202 26.49 -3.11 -13.18
C ILE A 202 27.19 -4.45 -13.44
N PRO A 203 27.85 -4.68 -14.60
CA PRO A 203 28.33 -6.01 -14.98
C PRO A 203 29.35 -6.62 -14.02
N TRP A 204 30.29 -5.81 -13.50
CA TRP A 204 31.31 -6.31 -12.57
C TRP A 204 30.68 -6.76 -11.24
N LEU A 205 29.75 -5.97 -10.70
CA LEU A 205 29.06 -6.26 -9.44
C LEU A 205 28.09 -7.44 -9.59
N LYS A 206 27.39 -7.52 -10.72
CA LYS A 206 26.61 -8.70 -11.12
C LYS A 206 27.48 -9.95 -11.14
N SER A 207 28.63 -9.94 -11.82
CA SER A 207 29.51 -11.11 -11.95
C SER A 207 30.11 -11.58 -10.62
N LEU A 208 30.19 -10.70 -9.62
CA LEU A 208 30.71 -11.00 -8.29
C LEU A 208 29.72 -11.81 -7.43
N ILE A 209 28.41 -11.58 -7.62
CA ILE A 209 27.33 -12.12 -6.77
C ILE A 209 26.45 -13.14 -7.52
N ILE A 210 26.18 -12.92 -8.80
CA ILE A 210 25.21 -13.66 -9.62
C ILE A 210 25.95 -14.49 -10.68
N GLY A 211 25.93 -15.80 -10.52
CA GLY A 211 26.48 -16.76 -11.50
C GLY A 211 26.94 -18.06 -10.84
N ALA A 212 27.03 -19.14 -11.63
CA ALA A 212 27.43 -20.45 -11.11
C ALA A 212 28.84 -20.44 -10.47
N THR A 213 29.74 -19.62 -11.00
CA THR A 213 31.14 -19.44 -10.56
C THR A 213 31.38 -18.12 -9.81
N ALA A 214 30.32 -17.43 -9.36
CA ALA A 214 30.47 -16.14 -8.70
C ALA A 214 31.05 -16.30 -7.28
N PRO A 215 32.09 -15.52 -6.87
CA PRO A 215 32.77 -15.72 -5.60
C PRO A 215 31.90 -15.40 -4.38
N LEU A 216 30.93 -14.49 -4.50
CA LEU A 216 29.97 -14.14 -3.45
C LEU A 216 28.58 -14.77 -3.68
N ARG A 217 28.51 -15.89 -4.42
CA ARG A 217 27.25 -16.60 -4.72
C ARG A 217 26.40 -16.90 -3.47
N VAL A 218 27.02 -17.12 -2.31
CA VAL A 218 26.33 -17.32 -1.01
C VAL A 218 25.33 -16.19 -0.72
N ILE A 219 25.62 -14.95 -1.13
CA ILE A 219 24.69 -13.81 -0.98
C ILE A 219 23.45 -14.02 -1.85
N GLN A 220 23.62 -14.37 -3.13
CA GLN A 220 22.51 -14.63 -4.05
C GLN A 220 21.67 -15.83 -3.59
N ASP A 221 22.31 -16.95 -3.21
CA ASP A 221 21.62 -18.17 -2.79
C ASP A 221 20.82 -17.89 -1.49
N SER A 222 21.37 -17.10 -0.55
CA SER A 222 20.68 -16.69 0.69
C SER A 222 19.49 -15.75 0.43
N ILE A 223 19.64 -14.77 -0.45
CA ILE A 223 18.56 -13.84 -0.82
C ILE A 223 17.45 -14.58 -1.59
N SER A 224 17.81 -15.52 -2.45
CA SER A 224 16.84 -16.33 -3.22
C SER A 224 16.02 -17.20 -2.27
N LEU A 225 16.67 -17.93 -1.35
CA LEU A 225 16.00 -18.74 -0.33
C LEU A 225 15.04 -17.91 0.55
N LEU A 226 15.46 -16.71 0.96
CA LEU A 226 14.62 -15.80 1.74
C LEU A 226 13.45 -15.24 0.91
N GLY A 227 13.66 -14.94 -0.38
CA GLY A 227 12.63 -14.48 -1.30
C GLY A 227 11.56 -15.53 -1.57
N ASP A 228 11.99 -16.76 -1.88
CA ASP A 228 11.10 -17.91 -2.11
C ASP A 228 10.27 -18.23 -0.86
N GLY A 229 10.87 -18.14 0.33
CA GLY A 229 10.15 -18.28 1.61
C GLY A 229 9.23 -17.08 1.96
N SER A 230 9.52 -15.88 1.43
CA SER A 230 8.74 -14.67 1.73
C SER A 230 7.38 -14.66 1.04
N ILE A 231 7.25 -15.25 -0.15
CA ILE A 231 5.98 -15.32 -0.91
C ILE A 231 4.87 -16.08 -0.14
N PRO A 232 5.07 -17.33 0.32
CA PRO A 232 4.06 -18.03 1.12
C PRO A 232 3.88 -17.40 2.50
N CYS A 233 4.94 -16.91 3.15
CA CYS A 233 4.82 -16.20 4.44
C CYS A 233 3.95 -14.94 4.35
N ALA A 234 4.11 -14.12 3.31
CA ALA A 234 3.27 -12.95 3.08
C ALA A 234 1.80 -13.35 2.83
N THR A 235 1.56 -14.48 2.16
CA THR A 235 0.22 -15.03 1.91
C THR A 235 -0.43 -15.56 3.21
N LEU A 236 0.35 -16.19 4.09
CA LEU A 236 -0.11 -16.61 5.42
C LEU A 236 -0.41 -15.42 6.33
N ILE A 237 0.42 -14.37 6.30
CA ILE A 237 0.18 -13.11 7.02
C ILE A 237 -1.11 -12.45 6.53
N LEU A 238 -1.35 -12.41 5.21
CA LEU A 238 -2.62 -11.95 4.66
C LEU A 238 -3.78 -12.77 5.24
N GLY A 239 -3.72 -14.10 5.18
CA GLY A 239 -4.75 -14.99 5.73
C GLY A 239 -5.03 -14.74 7.22
N GLY A 240 -3.99 -14.61 8.04
CA GLY A 240 -4.13 -14.24 9.46
C GLY A 240 -4.81 -12.88 9.63
N ASN A 241 -4.43 -11.90 8.81
CA ASN A 241 -5.01 -10.56 8.79
C ASN A 241 -6.49 -10.53 8.32
N LEU A 242 -7.03 -11.60 7.72
CA LEU A 242 -8.47 -11.71 7.39
C LEU A 242 -9.34 -12.16 8.57
N THR A 243 -8.75 -12.68 9.65
CA THR A 243 -9.50 -13.29 10.76
C THR A 243 -10.49 -12.32 11.43
N PRO A 244 -10.15 -11.03 11.71
CA PRO A 244 -11.11 -10.06 12.22
C PRO A 244 -12.30 -9.84 11.28
N GLY A 245 -12.04 -9.74 9.96
CA GLY A 245 -13.03 -9.47 8.94
C GLY A 245 -14.10 -10.55 8.74
N ILE A 246 -13.84 -11.77 9.21
CA ILE A 246 -14.84 -12.87 9.23
C ILE A 246 -15.92 -12.62 10.31
N ARG A 247 -15.60 -11.85 11.35
CA ARG A 247 -16.48 -11.61 12.52
C ARG A 247 -16.99 -10.16 12.60
N GLY A 248 -16.31 -9.22 11.97
CA GLY A 248 -16.64 -7.78 12.02
C GLY A 248 -17.61 -7.31 10.93
N SER A 249 -18.44 -6.33 11.27
CA SER A 249 -19.24 -5.53 10.33
C SER A 249 -18.73 -4.08 10.28
N ALA A 250 -17.41 -3.90 10.39
CA ALA A 250 -16.78 -2.58 10.57
C ALA A 250 -16.79 -1.67 9.33
N VAL A 251 -17.26 -2.17 8.17
CA VAL A 251 -17.35 -1.42 6.91
C VAL A 251 -18.72 -1.64 6.29
N LYS A 252 -19.34 -0.57 5.77
CA LYS A 252 -20.66 -0.68 5.12
C LYS A 252 -20.54 -1.52 3.84
N PRO A 253 -21.43 -2.50 3.59
CA PRO A 253 -21.35 -3.36 2.40
C PRO A 253 -21.28 -2.60 1.07
N VAL A 254 -21.91 -1.43 0.99
CA VAL A 254 -21.89 -0.55 -0.20
C VAL A 254 -20.47 -0.05 -0.52
N GLU A 255 -19.65 0.24 0.50
CA GLU A 255 -18.26 0.68 0.32
C GLU A 255 -17.39 -0.47 -0.22
N ILE A 256 -17.60 -1.69 0.29
CA ILE A 256 -16.94 -2.91 -0.18
C ILE A 256 -17.29 -3.19 -1.66
N VAL A 257 -18.59 -3.13 -2.00
CA VAL A 257 -19.07 -3.31 -3.38
C VAL A 257 -18.50 -2.24 -4.31
N ALA A 258 -18.39 -0.98 -3.86
CA ALA A 258 -17.79 0.08 -4.67
C ALA A 258 -16.30 -0.16 -4.94
N ILE A 259 -15.51 -0.59 -3.95
CA ILE A 259 -14.10 -0.96 -4.14
C ILE A 259 -13.98 -2.14 -5.14
N ILE A 260 -14.83 -3.15 -5.01
CA ILE A 260 -14.92 -4.31 -5.92
C ILE A 260 -15.22 -3.85 -7.37
N CYS A 261 -16.21 -2.98 -7.56
CA CYS A 261 -16.55 -2.43 -8.89
C CYS A 261 -15.41 -1.60 -9.48
N VAL A 262 -14.74 -0.75 -8.67
CA VAL A 262 -13.58 0.02 -9.13
C VAL A 262 -12.44 -0.91 -9.56
N ARG A 263 -12.13 -1.96 -8.78
CA ARG A 263 -11.00 -2.88 -9.03
C ARG A 263 -11.22 -3.89 -10.15
N TYR A 264 -12.42 -4.46 -10.24
CA TYR A 264 -12.67 -5.62 -11.11
C TYR A 264 -13.63 -5.34 -12.26
N VAL A 265 -14.10 -4.10 -12.40
CA VAL A 265 -14.91 -3.68 -13.57
C VAL A 265 -14.31 -2.42 -14.21
N ILE A 266 -14.14 -1.34 -13.45
CA ILE A 266 -13.76 -0.04 -14.04
C ILE A 266 -12.27 0.00 -14.42
N LEU A 267 -11.36 -0.33 -13.48
CA LEU A 267 -9.92 -0.32 -13.74
C LEU A 267 -9.48 -1.26 -14.89
N PRO A 268 -9.98 -2.50 -15.02
CA PRO A 268 -9.60 -3.38 -16.12
C PRO A 268 -10.02 -2.87 -17.50
N LEU A 269 -11.19 -2.23 -17.61
CA LEU A 269 -11.65 -1.60 -18.84
C LEU A 269 -10.75 -0.41 -19.24
N PHE A 270 -10.32 0.41 -18.28
CA PHE A 270 -9.28 1.42 -18.52
C PHE A 270 -7.94 0.78 -18.90
N GLY A 271 -7.60 -0.37 -18.31
CA GLY A 271 -6.39 -1.12 -18.61
C GLY A 271 -6.31 -1.56 -20.07
N ILE A 272 -7.40 -2.14 -20.60
CA ILE A 272 -7.54 -2.49 -22.01
C ILE A 272 -7.30 -1.24 -22.88
N ALA A 273 -8.08 -0.18 -22.68
CA ALA A 273 -7.98 1.04 -23.48
C ALA A 273 -6.58 1.71 -23.43
N VAL A 274 -5.90 1.68 -22.27
CA VAL A 274 -4.55 2.24 -22.11
C VAL A 274 -3.48 1.39 -22.79
N VAL A 275 -3.55 0.06 -22.66
CA VAL A 275 -2.54 -0.86 -23.22
C VAL A 275 -2.72 -1.02 -24.73
N GLU A 276 -3.95 -1.15 -25.24
CA GLU A 276 -4.23 -1.22 -26.67
C GLU A 276 -3.79 0.07 -27.38
N ALA A 277 -4.18 1.26 -26.87
CA ALA A 277 -3.74 2.52 -27.46
C ALA A 277 -2.21 2.70 -27.42
N ALA A 278 -1.53 2.23 -26.36
CA ALA A 278 -0.07 2.23 -26.32
C ALA A 278 0.56 1.24 -27.32
N GLY A 279 -0.14 0.14 -27.64
CA GLY A 279 0.23 -0.81 -28.69
C GLY A 279 0.11 -0.21 -30.08
N GLU A 280 -1.05 0.37 -30.43
CA GLU A 280 -1.30 1.01 -31.72
C GLU A 280 -0.35 2.19 -31.99
N LEU A 281 0.00 2.95 -30.95
CA LEU A 281 0.97 4.05 -31.04
C LEU A 281 2.45 3.59 -31.07
N GLY A 282 2.71 2.28 -31.02
CA GLY A 282 4.06 1.71 -31.11
C GLY A 282 4.93 1.90 -29.85
N PHE A 283 4.34 2.20 -28.69
CA PHE A 283 5.07 2.35 -27.43
C PHE A 283 5.35 1.03 -26.71
N LEU A 284 4.72 -0.07 -27.14
CA LEU A 284 4.87 -1.39 -26.54
C LEU A 284 5.75 -2.33 -27.39
N PRO A 285 6.59 -3.17 -26.77
CA PRO A 285 7.25 -4.26 -27.49
C PRO A 285 6.22 -5.30 -27.96
N PRO A 286 6.53 -6.05 -29.04
CA PRO A 286 5.64 -7.05 -29.62
C PRO A 286 5.56 -8.37 -28.80
N SER A 287 5.93 -8.37 -27.51
CA SER A 287 5.88 -9.56 -26.67
C SER A 287 4.52 -9.68 -25.96
N PRO A 288 3.69 -10.71 -26.25
CA PRO A 288 2.36 -10.84 -25.66
C PRO A 288 2.42 -10.98 -24.13
N LEU A 289 3.45 -11.65 -23.60
CA LEU A 289 3.69 -11.74 -22.15
C LEU A 289 3.87 -10.36 -21.48
N PHE A 290 4.51 -9.40 -22.15
CA PHE A 290 4.69 -8.06 -21.59
C PHE A 290 3.38 -7.27 -21.63
N GLN A 291 2.60 -7.37 -22.72
CA GLN A 291 1.31 -6.71 -22.82
C GLN A 291 0.30 -7.29 -21.82
N TYR A 292 0.26 -8.62 -21.67
CA TYR A 292 -0.50 -9.32 -20.64
C TYR A 292 -0.09 -8.86 -19.23
N MET A 293 1.21 -8.73 -18.99
CA MET A 293 1.73 -8.20 -17.73
C MET A 293 1.29 -6.76 -17.45
N LEU A 294 1.11 -5.90 -18.47
CA LEU A 294 0.56 -4.56 -18.28
C LEU A 294 -0.95 -4.57 -17.99
N LEU A 295 -1.72 -5.45 -18.65
CA LEU A 295 -3.17 -5.59 -18.44
C LEU A 295 -3.49 -6.14 -17.04
N ILE A 296 -2.85 -7.24 -16.64
CA ILE A 296 -3.11 -7.91 -15.36
C ILE A 296 -2.79 -7.02 -14.14
N GLN A 297 -1.95 -5.99 -14.29
CA GLN A 297 -1.69 -5.00 -13.24
C GLN A 297 -2.94 -4.18 -12.85
N PHE A 298 -3.93 -4.04 -13.74
CA PHE A 298 -5.18 -3.32 -13.45
C PHE A 298 -6.21 -4.15 -12.66
N THR A 299 -6.08 -5.48 -12.65
CA THR A 299 -7.07 -6.42 -12.09
C THR A 299 -6.74 -6.94 -10.70
N LEU A 300 -5.64 -6.49 -10.08
CA LEU A 300 -5.16 -7.03 -8.82
C LEU A 300 -5.97 -6.53 -7.62
N PRO A 301 -6.19 -7.37 -6.59
CA PRO A 301 -6.75 -6.92 -5.31
C PRO A 301 -5.87 -5.85 -4.64
N PRO A 302 -6.40 -5.14 -3.63
CA PRO A 302 -5.66 -4.18 -2.82
C PRO A 302 -4.31 -4.71 -2.32
N ALA A 303 -3.28 -3.87 -2.34
CA ALA A 303 -1.93 -4.24 -1.92
C ALA A 303 -1.89 -4.63 -0.43
N MET A 304 -1.33 -5.80 -0.11
CA MET A 304 -1.25 -6.31 1.27
C MET A 304 -0.52 -5.36 2.23
N SER A 305 0.38 -4.54 1.71
CA SER A 305 1.08 -3.47 2.43
C SER A 305 0.15 -2.45 3.08
N ILE A 306 -1.08 -2.24 2.55
CA ILE A 306 -2.10 -1.39 3.21
C ILE A 306 -2.45 -1.97 4.59
N GLY A 307 -2.58 -3.30 4.69
CA GLY A 307 -2.81 -3.98 5.96
C GLY A 307 -1.63 -3.86 6.93
N THR A 308 -0.39 -3.94 6.42
CA THR A 308 0.82 -3.67 7.21
C THR A 308 0.87 -2.22 7.71
N MET A 309 0.43 -1.24 6.90
CA MET A 309 0.35 0.17 7.30
C MET A 309 -0.74 0.40 8.36
N ALA A 310 -1.92 -0.20 8.20
CA ALA A 310 -3.00 -0.19 9.20
C ALA A 310 -2.55 -0.81 10.53
N GLN A 311 -1.75 -1.89 10.48
CA GLN A 311 -1.15 -2.52 11.65
C GLN A 311 -0.10 -1.62 12.33
N LEU A 312 0.79 -1.00 11.54
CA LEU A 312 1.88 -0.14 12.02
C LEU A 312 1.37 1.16 12.67
N PHE A 313 0.28 1.73 12.15
CA PHE A 313 -0.30 2.98 12.64
C PHE A 313 -1.46 2.81 13.64
N ASP A 314 -1.75 1.57 14.05
CA ASP A 314 -2.84 1.23 14.96
C ASP A 314 -4.23 1.77 14.56
N ALA A 315 -4.50 1.87 13.25
CA ALA A 315 -5.69 2.52 12.70
C ALA A 315 -6.26 1.75 11.50
N GLY A 316 -7.58 1.54 11.49
CA GLY A 316 -8.29 0.93 10.36
C GLY A 316 -8.04 -0.59 10.17
N LYS A 317 -7.66 -1.31 11.23
CA LYS A 317 -7.24 -2.73 11.12
C LYS A 317 -8.40 -3.68 10.82
N GLU A 318 -9.53 -3.52 11.51
CA GLU A 318 -10.69 -4.38 11.31
C GLU A 318 -11.35 -4.09 9.95
N GLU A 319 -11.35 -2.82 9.56
CA GLU A 319 -11.91 -2.32 8.32
C GLU A 319 -11.09 -2.75 7.11
N CYS A 320 -9.75 -2.67 7.22
CA CYS A 320 -8.84 -3.23 6.23
C CYS A 320 -8.99 -4.75 6.14
N SER A 321 -9.23 -5.45 7.26
CA SER A 321 -9.49 -6.89 7.29
C SER A 321 -10.77 -7.27 6.54
N VAL A 322 -11.88 -6.57 6.80
CA VAL A 322 -13.16 -6.77 6.09
C VAL A 322 -13.00 -6.48 4.59
N ILE A 323 -12.38 -5.35 4.21
CA ILE A 323 -12.16 -5.00 2.81
C ILE A 323 -11.29 -6.06 2.11
N PHE A 324 -10.20 -6.51 2.74
CA PHE A 324 -9.33 -7.54 2.18
C PHE A 324 -10.06 -8.87 2.02
N LEU A 325 -10.85 -9.31 3.01
CA LEU A 325 -11.57 -10.59 2.94
C LEU A 325 -12.44 -10.66 1.68
N TRP A 326 -13.28 -9.65 1.46
CA TRP A 326 -14.21 -9.63 0.32
C TRP A 326 -13.51 -9.36 -1.02
N THR A 327 -12.54 -8.43 -1.06
CA THR A 327 -11.81 -8.15 -2.30
C THR A 327 -10.98 -9.34 -2.77
N TYR A 328 -10.25 -10.03 -1.87
CA TYR A 328 -9.48 -11.22 -2.24
C TYR A 328 -10.36 -12.45 -2.55
N LEU A 329 -11.52 -12.60 -1.89
CA LEU A 329 -12.49 -13.64 -2.26
C LEU A 329 -13.00 -13.46 -3.69
N VAL A 330 -13.37 -12.22 -4.07
CA VAL A 330 -13.80 -11.90 -5.44
C VAL A 330 -12.63 -11.96 -6.43
N ALA A 331 -11.40 -11.62 -6.01
CA ALA A 331 -10.21 -11.70 -6.84
C ALA A 331 -9.99 -13.11 -7.43
N ALA A 332 -10.29 -14.18 -6.71
CA ALA A 332 -10.15 -15.55 -7.21
C ALA A 332 -10.97 -15.81 -8.49
N ILE A 333 -12.18 -15.23 -8.57
CA ILE A 333 -13.05 -15.33 -9.75
C ILE A 333 -12.64 -14.28 -10.79
N ALA A 334 -12.49 -13.02 -10.36
CA ALA A 334 -12.21 -11.89 -11.24
C ALA A 334 -10.89 -12.03 -11.99
N LEU A 335 -9.82 -12.46 -11.33
CA LEU A 335 -8.51 -12.68 -11.97
C LEU A 335 -8.61 -13.77 -13.03
N THR A 336 -9.33 -14.87 -12.79
CA THR A 336 -9.52 -15.93 -13.78
C THR A 336 -10.26 -15.41 -15.03
N VAL A 337 -11.37 -14.70 -14.83
CA VAL A 337 -12.16 -14.11 -15.93
C VAL A 337 -11.34 -13.11 -16.73
N TRP A 338 -10.68 -12.15 -16.07
CA TRP A 338 -9.87 -11.15 -16.77
C TRP A 338 -8.61 -11.75 -17.42
N SER A 339 -7.96 -12.74 -16.80
CA SER A 339 -6.83 -13.45 -17.43
C SER A 339 -7.27 -14.09 -18.75
N THR A 340 -8.45 -14.70 -18.77
CA THR A 340 -9.03 -15.30 -19.99
C THR A 340 -9.33 -14.24 -21.05
N ILE A 341 -9.94 -13.12 -20.66
CA ILE A 341 -10.24 -12.00 -21.57
C ILE A 341 -8.94 -11.41 -22.15
N PHE A 342 -7.92 -11.16 -21.32
CA PHE A 342 -6.65 -10.59 -21.77
C PHE A 342 -5.86 -11.54 -22.66
N MET A 343 -5.86 -12.84 -22.38
CA MET A 343 -5.24 -13.82 -23.27
C MET A 343 -5.97 -13.93 -24.62
N TRP A 344 -7.30 -13.75 -24.65
CA TRP A 344 -8.08 -13.71 -25.89
C TRP A 344 -7.91 -12.41 -26.70
N ILE A 345 -7.67 -11.28 -26.05
CA ILE A 345 -7.34 -10.00 -26.72
C ILE A 345 -5.94 -10.05 -27.35
N LEU A 346 -5.01 -10.80 -26.75
CA LEU A 346 -3.60 -10.87 -27.14
C LEU A 346 -3.25 -12.06 -28.07
N SER A 347 -4.23 -12.87 -28.47
CA SER A 347 -4.06 -14.06 -29.32
C SER A 347 -4.39 -13.81 -30.79
#